data_AF-A0A0K9NHX3-F1
#
_entry.id   AF-A0A0K9NHX3-F1
#
_cell.length_a   1.000
_cell.length_b   1.000
_cell.length_c   1.000
_cell.angle_alpha   90.00
_cell.angle_beta   90.00
_cell.angle_gamma   90.00
#
_symmetry.space_group_name_H-M   'P 1'
#
loop_
_entity.id
_entity.type
_entity.pdbx_description
1 polymer ?
#
loop_
_entity_poly.entity_id
_entity_poly.type
_entity_poly.pdbx_seq_one_letter_code
_entity_poly.pdbx_strand_id
1 'polypeptide(L)'
;MNRMIRYLAGIAALLLCLLAGGCGSPATGSTSGGGNGQETGRRNETVTVEEAGTYTSKAEVAAYIHTYGRLPDNFITKKEAKAFGWDSKKGNLGEAAPGKSIGGDHFGNYESFELLYEEE
;
A
#
# COMPACT_ATOMS: atom_id res chain seq x y z
N MET A 1 25.62 -27.41 -35.86
CA MET A 1 25.33 -25.96 -35.73
C MET A 1 24.86 -25.69 -34.32
N ASN A 2 25.69 -24.95 -33.60
CA ASN A 2 25.86 -25.13 -32.16
C ASN A 2 24.78 -24.32 -31.45
N ARG A 3 24.06 -24.96 -30.53
CA ARG A 3 22.83 -24.44 -29.89
C ARG A 3 22.99 -23.01 -29.36
N MET A 4 24.21 -22.61 -28.96
CA MET A 4 24.60 -21.25 -28.58
C MET A 4 24.35 -20.17 -29.63
N ILE A 5 24.51 -20.45 -30.93
CA ILE A 5 24.30 -19.48 -32.01
C ILE A 5 22.81 -19.12 -32.15
N ARG A 6 21.90 -20.04 -31.81
CA ARG A 6 20.45 -19.81 -31.84
C ARG A 6 19.99 -18.88 -30.71
N TYR A 7 20.63 -18.97 -29.54
CA TYR A 7 20.33 -18.08 -28.41
C TYR A 7 20.87 -16.66 -28.65
N LEU A 8 22.05 -16.52 -29.24
CA LEU A 8 22.62 -15.22 -29.62
C LEU A 8 21.76 -14.48 -30.65
N ALA A 9 21.22 -15.18 -31.66
CA ALA A 9 20.29 -14.57 -32.63
C ALA A 9 18.96 -14.14 -31.98
N GLY A 10 18.44 -14.92 -31.03
CA GLY A 10 17.20 -14.61 -30.32
C GLY A 10 17.32 -13.40 -29.38
N ILE A 11 18.44 -13.27 -28.66
CA ILE A 11 18.67 -12.16 -27.72
C ILE A 11 18.85 -10.83 -28.48
N ALA A 12 19.52 -10.85 -29.65
CA ALA A 12 19.66 -9.67 -30.50
C ALA A 12 18.31 -9.17 -31.05
N ALA A 13 17.38 -10.08 -31.36
CA ALA A 13 16.03 -9.71 -31.80
C ALA A 13 15.17 -9.13 -30.65
N LEU A 14 15.35 -9.61 -29.42
CA LEU A 14 14.63 -9.12 -28.25
C LEU A 14 15.05 -7.70 -27.84
N LEU A 15 16.35 -7.39 -27.94
CA LEU A 15 16.89 -6.07 -27.63
C LEU A 15 16.50 -4.99 -28.64
N LEU A 16 16.18 -5.38 -29.89
CA LEU A 16 15.77 -4.45 -30.94
C LEU A 16 14.32 -3.94 -30.75
N CYS A 17 13.47 -4.69 -30.05
CA CYS A 17 12.07 -4.30 -29.79
C CYS A 17 11.90 -3.24 -28.68
N LEU A 18 12.91 -3.04 -27.83
CA LEU A 18 12.85 -2.12 -26.68
C LEU A 18 13.05 -0.64 -27.02
N LEU A 19 13.43 -0.31 -28.25
CA LEU A 19 13.75 1.07 -28.67
C LEU A 19 12.63 1.77 -29.47
N ALA A 20 11.49 1.12 -29.73
CA ALA A 20 10.47 1.63 -30.65
C ALA A 20 9.05 1.74 -30.04
N GLY A 21 8.95 2.14 -28.76
CA GLY A 21 7.66 2.32 -28.06
C GLY A 21 7.37 3.78 -27.72
N GLY A 22 7.08 4.61 -28.72
CA GLY A 22 6.50 5.95 -28.53
C GLY A 22 4.98 5.95 -28.73
N CYS A 23 4.24 6.63 -27.85
CA CYS A 23 2.83 7.03 -27.98
C CYS A 23 2.66 8.21 -26.99
N GLY A 24 2.17 9.42 -27.32
CA GLY A 24 1.05 9.80 -28.17
C GLY A 24 -0.08 10.32 -27.27
N SER A 25 -0.18 11.65 -27.05
CA SER A 25 -1.21 12.32 -26.21
C SER A 25 -2.62 12.27 -26.84
N PRO A 26 -3.71 12.49 -26.06
CA PRO A 26 -4.41 13.78 -26.19
C PRO A 26 -5.18 14.32 -24.95
N ALA A 27 -5.31 15.65 -24.91
CA ALA A 27 -6.50 16.48 -24.67
C ALA A 27 -7.44 16.32 -23.42
N THR A 28 -7.55 17.44 -22.69
CA THR A 28 -8.79 18.20 -22.34
C THR A 28 -9.84 17.62 -21.37
N GLY A 29 -10.21 18.40 -20.35
CA GLY A 29 -11.62 18.59 -19.96
C GLY A 29 -12.01 18.39 -18.49
N SER A 30 -12.22 19.52 -17.82
CA SER A 30 -13.02 19.90 -16.63
C SER A 30 -13.96 18.92 -15.90
N THR A 31 -14.11 19.19 -14.59
CA THR A 31 -15.37 19.50 -13.86
C THR A 31 -15.61 18.69 -12.57
N SER A 32 -15.91 19.46 -11.53
CA SER A 32 -16.33 19.16 -10.16
C SER A 32 -17.71 18.50 -10.02
N GLY A 33 -17.90 17.66 -8.99
CA GLY A 33 -19.22 17.50 -8.36
C GLY A 33 -19.46 16.18 -7.60
N GLY A 34 -19.83 16.30 -6.31
CA GLY A 34 -20.90 15.52 -5.67
C GLY A 34 -20.61 14.06 -5.32
N GLY A 35 -20.63 13.75 -4.01
CA GLY A 35 -20.31 12.42 -3.50
C GLY A 35 -21.32 11.32 -3.84
N ASN A 36 -20.82 10.08 -3.78
CA ASN A 36 -21.60 8.92 -3.38
C ASN A 36 -20.63 7.81 -2.92
N GLY A 37 -21.06 6.99 -1.96
CA GLY A 37 -20.35 5.78 -1.59
C GLY A 37 -20.14 4.90 -2.82
N GLN A 38 -18.89 4.55 -3.09
CA GLN A 38 -18.52 3.75 -4.24
C GLN A 38 -17.66 2.59 -3.75
N GLU A 39 -18.31 1.44 -3.53
CA GLU A 39 -17.67 0.14 -3.78
C GLU A 39 -17.05 0.23 -5.18
N THR A 40 -15.72 0.30 -5.22
CA THR A 40 -14.99 0.30 -6.46
C THR A 40 -14.33 -1.05 -6.62
N GLY A 41 -14.95 -1.87 -7.47
CA GLY A 41 -14.26 -2.95 -8.13
C GLY A 41 -12.95 -2.43 -8.75
N ARG A 42 -11.86 -3.03 -8.31
CA ARG A 42 -10.58 -3.25 -9.01
C ARG A 42 -10.25 -2.22 -10.10
N ARG A 43 -9.69 -1.09 -9.69
CA ARG A 43 -8.58 -0.49 -10.43
C ARG A 43 -7.29 -0.90 -9.70
N ASN A 44 -6.39 -1.57 -10.41
CA ASN A 44 -4.98 -1.67 -10.03
C ASN A 44 -4.38 -0.26 -10.14
N GLU A 45 -4.85 0.66 -9.30
CA GLU A 45 -4.17 1.93 -9.10
C GLU A 45 -2.97 1.62 -8.22
N THR A 46 -1.79 1.65 -8.83
CA THR A 46 -0.53 1.41 -8.12
C THR A 46 -0.35 2.52 -7.11
N VAL A 47 -0.60 2.23 -5.83
CA VAL A 47 -0.40 3.17 -4.73
C VAL A 47 1.10 3.35 -4.53
N THR A 48 1.61 4.53 -4.90
CA THR A 48 3.02 4.91 -4.72
C THR A 48 3.22 5.56 -3.36
N VAL A 49 4.21 5.09 -2.60
CA VAL A 49 4.54 5.59 -1.26
C VAL A 49 6.02 5.91 -1.14
N GLU A 50 6.32 7.04 -0.50
CA GLU A 50 7.69 7.50 -0.21
C GLU A 50 8.05 7.16 1.24
N GLU A 51 9.31 6.82 1.50
CA GLU A 51 9.73 6.39 2.85
C GLU A 51 9.53 7.49 3.91
N ALA A 52 9.76 8.76 3.54
CA ALA A 52 9.55 9.94 4.39
C ALA A 52 8.08 10.36 4.50
N GLY A 53 7.17 9.67 3.80
CA GLY A 53 5.74 9.97 3.78
C GLY A 53 5.04 9.60 5.09
N THR A 54 3.91 10.26 5.34
CA THR A 54 3.01 9.99 6.46
C THR A 54 1.69 9.49 5.90
N TYR A 55 1.27 8.30 6.33
CA TYR A 55 0.11 7.61 5.76
C TYR A 55 -0.81 7.08 6.85
N THR A 56 -2.11 7.12 6.59
CA THR A 56 -3.15 6.60 7.51
C THR A 56 -4.24 5.81 6.80
N SER A 57 -4.35 5.90 5.46
CA SER A 57 -5.31 5.10 4.71
C SER A 57 -4.86 3.63 4.64
N LYS A 58 -5.82 2.70 4.62
CA LYS A 58 -5.55 1.26 4.55
C LYS A 58 -4.65 0.91 3.36
N ALA A 59 -4.94 1.48 2.19
CA ALA A 59 -4.23 1.17 0.95
C ALA A 59 -2.76 1.63 1.00
N GLU A 60 -2.52 2.86 1.45
CA GLU A 60 -1.16 3.41 1.55
C GLU A 60 -0.35 2.75 2.66
N VAL A 61 -0.94 2.52 3.83
CA VAL A 61 -0.23 1.84 4.94
C VAL A 61 0.13 0.41 4.55
N ALA A 62 -0.77 -0.32 3.86
CA ALA A 62 -0.46 -1.64 3.35
C ALA A 62 0.68 -1.60 2.30
N ALA A 63 0.63 -0.65 1.36
CA ALA A 63 1.70 -0.46 0.38
C ALA A 63 3.04 -0.10 1.05
N TYR A 64 3.02 0.73 2.09
CA TYR A 64 4.20 1.13 2.85
C TYR A 64 4.82 -0.05 3.60
N ILE A 65 4.02 -0.82 4.34
CA ILE A 65 4.49 -2.01 5.07
C ILE A 65 5.07 -3.04 4.08
N HIS A 66 4.41 -3.24 2.94
CA HIS A 66 4.91 -4.15 1.91
C HIS A 66 6.24 -3.70 1.31
N THR A 67 6.46 -2.38 1.19
CA THR A 67 7.67 -1.81 0.57
C THR A 67 8.84 -1.71 1.55
N TYR A 68 8.60 -1.28 2.79
CA TYR A 68 9.65 -0.93 3.76
C TYR A 68 9.72 -1.88 4.97
N GLY A 69 8.77 -2.81 5.12
CA GLY A 69 8.78 -3.82 6.18
C GLY A 69 8.50 -3.29 7.60
N ARG A 70 8.01 -2.05 7.71
CA ARG A 70 7.70 -1.37 8.98
C ARG A 70 6.50 -0.43 8.81
N LEU A 71 5.96 0.06 9.93
CA LEU A 71 4.95 1.12 9.90
C LEU A 71 5.57 2.47 9.52
N PRO A 72 4.78 3.39 8.93
CA PRO A 72 5.14 4.79 8.81
C PRO A 72 5.46 5.46 10.17
N ASP A 73 6.30 6.49 10.18
CA ASP A 73 6.81 7.15 11.41
C ASP A 73 5.73 7.90 12.21
N ASN A 74 4.53 8.08 11.65
CA ASN A 74 3.38 8.62 12.36
C ASN A 74 2.68 7.59 13.25
N PHE A 75 3.12 6.33 13.30
CA PHE A 75 2.59 5.33 14.24
C PHE A 75 3.45 5.25 15.51
N ILE A 76 2.78 5.11 16.65
CA ILE A 76 3.40 4.86 17.96
C ILE A 76 2.66 3.72 18.66
N THR A 77 3.37 2.94 19.47
CA THR A 77 2.77 1.88 20.28
C THR A 77 1.86 2.46 21.36
N LYS A 78 0.95 1.64 21.91
CA LYS A 78 0.14 2.01 23.08
C LYS A 78 1.00 2.44 24.26
N LYS A 79 2.17 1.81 24.45
CA LYS A 79 3.10 2.14 25.53
C LYS A 79 3.67 3.55 25.37
N GLU A 80 4.13 3.89 24.18
CA GLU A 80 4.66 5.22 23.86
C GLU A 80 3.59 6.30 23.98
N ALA A 81 2.39 6.06 23.44
CA ALA A 81 1.28 6.99 23.57
C ALA A 81 0.93 7.27 25.05
N LYS A 82 0.88 6.23 25.89
CA LYS A 82 0.66 6.39 27.35
C LYS A 82 1.76 7.21 28.01
N ALA A 83 3.02 7.06 27.58
CA ALA A 83 4.13 7.87 28.07
C ALA A 83 3.97 9.36 27.69
N PHE A 84 3.30 9.66 26.58
CA PHE A 84 2.92 11.02 26.19
C PHE A 84 1.62 11.54 26.85
N GLY A 85 1.05 10.80 27.81
CA GLY A 85 -0.17 11.22 28.52
C GLY A 85 -1.48 10.82 27.83
N TRP A 86 -1.44 9.88 26.89
CA TRP A 86 -2.65 9.31 26.31
C TRP A 86 -3.43 8.49 27.34
N ASP A 87 -4.72 8.81 27.47
CA ASP A 87 -5.72 8.05 28.20
C ASP A 87 -6.84 7.64 27.23
N SER A 88 -6.93 6.33 26.98
CA SER A 88 -7.92 5.78 26.06
C SER A 88 -9.36 6.06 26.46
N LYS A 89 -9.65 6.25 27.75
CA LYS A 89 -11.01 6.57 28.23
C LYS A 89 -11.39 8.02 27.95
N LYS A 90 -10.40 8.90 27.84
CA LYS A 90 -10.61 10.33 27.53
C LYS A 90 -10.60 10.61 26.03
N GLY A 91 -10.09 9.70 25.21
CA GLY A 91 -9.98 9.90 23.76
C GLY A 91 -9.00 11.01 23.37
N ASN A 92 -8.03 11.33 24.24
CA ASN A 92 -7.15 12.51 24.10
C ASN A 92 -5.88 12.26 23.26
N LEU A 93 -5.87 11.29 22.35
CA LEU A 93 -4.65 10.94 21.59
C LEU A 93 -4.13 12.12 20.78
N GLY A 94 -5.02 12.88 20.13
CA GLY A 94 -4.63 14.04 19.32
C GLY A 94 -3.99 15.16 20.14
N GLU A 95 -4.27 15.25 21.44
CA GLU A 95 -3.65 16.20 22.36
C GLU A 95 -2.33 15.66 22.92
N ALA A 96 -2.33 14.39 23.36
CA ALA A 96 -1.16 13.74 23.93
C ALA A 96 -0.04 13.50 22.91
N ALA A 97 -0.40 13.09 21.69
CA ALA A 97 0.54 12.80 20.61
C ALA A 97 0.00 13.35 19.27
N PRO A 98 0.12 14.66 19.02
CA PRO A 98 -0.40 15.29 17.82
C PRO A 98 0.14 14.66 16.53
N GLY A 99 -0.75 14.36 15.60
CA GLY A 99 -0.42 13.77 14.30
C GLY A 99 0.00 12.29 14.36
N LYS A 100 -0.09 11.63 15.53
CA LYS A 100 0.26 10.22 15.68
C LYS A 100 -0.97 9.31 15.68
N SER A 101 -0.77 8.08 15.24
CA SER A 101 -1.74 6.98 15.27
C SER A 101 -1.19 5.83 16.13
N ILE A 102 -2.08 5.01 16.71
CA ILE A 102 -1.66 3.82 17.48
C ILE A 102 -1.35 2.66 16.52
N GLY A 103 -0.18 2.04 16.67
CA GLY A 103 0.20 0.85 15.90
C GLY A 103 1.53 0.24 16.33
N GLY A 104 1.78 -0.99 15.90
CA GLY A 104 3.03 -1.72 16.18
C GLY A 104 2.99 -2.64 17.40
N ASP A 105 1.93 -2.59 18.22
CA ASP A 105 1.71 -3.57 19.28
C ASP A 105 1.42 -4.98 18.71
N HIS A 106 1.85 -6.01 19.42
CA HIS A 106 1.59 -7.40 19.06
C HIS A 106 0.09 -7.72 18.98
N PHE A 107 -0.34 -8.31 17.85
CA PHE A 107 -1.69 -8.79 17.66
C PHE A 107 -1.74 -10.32 17.80
N GLY A 108 -2.44 -10.82 18.82
CA GLY A 108 -2.40 -12.24 19.21
C GLY A 108 -3.29 -13.19 18.39
N ASN A 109 -4.19 -12.69 17.55
CA ASN A 109 -5.11 -13.49 16.72
C ASN A 109 -5.83 -14.63 17.47
N TYR A 110 -6.51 -14.31 18.59
CA TYR A 110 -7.14 -15.31 19.48
C TYR A 110 -8.48 -15.86 18.98
N GLU A 111 -9.13 -15.20 18.03
CA GLU A 111 -10.40 -15.62 17.44
C GLU A 111 -10.10 -16.40 16.15
N SER A 112 -10.03 -17.72 16.23
CA SER A 112 -9.87 -18.58 15.05
C SER A 112 -11.22 -18.78 14.34
N PHE A 113 -11.31 -18.45 13.05
CA PHE A 113 -12.49 -18.77 12.24
C PHE A 113 -12.39 -20.22 11.76
N GLU A 114 -13.26 -21.08 12.30
CA GLU A 114 -13.42 -22.46 11.86
C GLU A 114 -14.14 -22.48 10.51
N LEU A 115 -13.43 -22.86 9.45
CA LEU A 115 -14.03 -23.11 8.14
C LEU A 115 -14.78 -24.42 8.21
N LEU A 116 -16.11 -24.33 8.30
CA LEU A 116 -16.98 -25.47 8.05
C LEU A 116 -16.87 -25.80 6.55
N TYR A 117 -16.31 -26.96 6.25
CA TYR A 117 -16.42 -27.56 4.93
C TYR A 117 -17.87 -28.04 4.76
N GLU A 118 -18.58 -27.48 3.78
CA GLU A 118 -19.76 -28.15 3.21
C GLU A 118 -19.24 -29.33 2.37
N GLU A 119 -19.46 -30.56 2.85
CA GLU A 119 -19.36 -31.75 2.02
C GLU A 119 -20.59 -31.77 1.09
N GLU A 120 -20.36 -31.86 -0.23
CA GLU A 120 -21.38 -31.98 -1.28
C GLU A 120 -22.09 -33.35 -1.25
#